data_AF-A0A7V8A896-F1
#
_entry.id   AF-A0A7V8A896-F1
#
_cell.length_a   1.000
_cell.length_b   1.000
_cell.length_c   1.000
_cell.angle_alpha   90.00
_cell.angle_beta   90.00
_cell.angle_gamma   90.00
#
_symmetry.space_group_name_H-M   'P 1'
#
loop_
_entity.id
_entity.type
_entity.pdbx_description
1 polymer ?
#
loop_
_entity_poly.entity_id
_entity_poly.type
_entity_poly.pdbx_seq_one_letter_code
_entity_poly.pdbx_strand_id
1 'polypeptide(L)'
;MPTTPAGLFGLHQSNRDFTHKDAWGKNQFNSSFPAALCCYLFKEQLPANYIAMEDDGLKIGTLGIDQVFGISPLNPNLYFAFEAQHSPFQKYVVGHLPRIDLIIQDESTGTCLRGLEVKLTALPDHVTCDLDDAQYGSEIVIRPDTVVYLACSIAAVLDEATKQNLIQSKIDIADWSDAAQVIPQLGKILAAIENLAQTIAPRQTPFLLQPIWKTLGKSPTLAENCLDVFVWSDAGFCWFITQIANAERTSTRITRQSRTAIWLYKMLLDYAVLGKFDHEKIIDELSYNTKNDKAFASSGNITNAYMACANLTKPRITKNAIKNIILGNGQNLLSPERRFDA
;
A
#
# COMPACT_ATOMS: atom_id res chain seq x y z
N MET A 1 35.87 -13.90 -15.96
CA MET A 1 35.12 -13.96 -14.69
C MET A 1 33.73 -14.47 -15.00
N PRO A 2 33.13 -15.38 -14.21
CA PRO A 2 31.74 -15.75 -14.42
C PRO A 2 30.90 -14.48 -14.28
N THR A 3 30.15 -14.15 -15.33
CA THR A 3 29.26 -12.98 -15.37
C THR A 3 28.11 -13.24 -14.41
N THR A 4 28.00 -12.45 -13.34
CA THR A 4 26.81 -12.46 -12.47
C THR A 4 25.57 -12.30 -13.37
N PRO A 5 24.61 -13.25 -13.34
CA PRO A 5 23.38 -13.12 -14.11
C PRO A 5 22.61 -11.86 -13.72
N ALA A 6 21.79 -11.34 -14.65
CA ALA A 6 20.89 -10.24 -14.36
C ALA A 6 19.96 -10.63 -13.20
N GLY A 7 19.78 -9.73 -12.24
CA GLY A 7 19.03 -10.02 -11.03
C GLY A 7 18.74 -8.79 -10.19
N LEU A 8 17.91 -8.98 -9.18
CA LEU A 8 17.60 -7.98 -8.16
C LEU A 8 18.11 -8.44 -6.80
N PHE A 9 18.76 -7.54 -6.05
CA PHE A 9 19.36 -7.85 -4.76
C PHE A 9 18.35 -8.45 -3.77
N GLY A 10 18.71 -9.57 -3.14
CA GLY A 10 17.90 -10.28 -2.14
C GLY A 10 16.77 -11.14 -2.70
N LEU A 11 16.38 -10.98 -3.96
CA LEU A 11 15.28 -11.74 -4.58
C LEU A 11 15.79 -13.07 -5.13
N HIS A 12 16.29 -13.93 -4.24
CA HIS A 12 16.85 -15.24 -4.60
C HIS A 12 15.78 -16.28 -4.94
N GLN A 13 14.66 -16.27 -4.21
CA GLN A 13 13.54 -17.18 -4.40
C GLN A 13 12.29 -16.38 -4.74
N SER A 14 11.77 -16.55 -5.95
CA SER A 14 10.71 -15.71 -6.50
C SER A 14 9.97 -16.44 -7.61
N ASN A 15 8.68 -16.14 -7.78
CA ASN A 15 7.90 -16.62 -8.93
C ASN A 15 8.20 -15.85 -10.24
N ARG A 16 9.10 -14.86 -10.19
CA ARG A 16 9.65 -14.12 -11.33
C ARG A 16 11.11 -14.48 -11.53
N ASP A 17 11.51 -14.68 -12.79
CA ASP A 17 12.88 -14.94 -13.20
C ASP A 17 13.51 -13.69 -13.85
N PHE A 18 14.45 -13.07 -13.13
CA PHE A 18 15.12 -11.84 -13.53
C PHE A 18 16.22 -12.04 -14.57
N THR A 19 16.51 -13.28 -14.99
CA THR A 19 17.36 -13.53 -16.16
C THR A 19 16.62 -13.26 -17.47
N HIS A 20 15.29 -13.22 -17.44
CA HIS A 20 14.43 -12.93 -18.59
C HIS A 20 14.01 -11.46 -18.64
N LYS A 21 13.98 -10.90 -19.85
CA LYS A 21 13.64 -9.48 -20.10
C LYS A 21 12.25 -9.09 -19.61
N ASP A 22 11.28 -10.01 -19.62
CA ASP A 22 9.90 -9.73 -19.22
C ASP A 22 9.77 -9.28 -17.76
N ALA A 23 10.65 -9.76 -16.88
CA ALA A 23 10.71 -9.35 -15.47
C ALA A 23 11.17 -7.90 -15.26
N TRP A 24 11.78 -7.29 -16.28
CA TRP A 24 12.26 -5.91 -16.29
C TRP A 24 11.25 -4.94 -16.93
N GLY A 25 10.13 -5.44 -17.43
CA GLY A 25 9.03 -4.63 -17.94
C GLY A 25 8.30 -3.86 -16.84
N LYS A 26 7.63 -2.76 -17.22
CA LYS A 26 6.91 -1.84 -16.33
C LYS A 26 6.01 -2.54 -15.29
N ASN A 27 5.32 -3.61 -15.68
CA ASN A 27 4.35 -4.28 -14.83
C ASN A 27 5.00 -5.12 -13.72
N GLN A 28 6.15 -5.76 -14.01
CA GLN A 28 6.85 -6.59 -13.02
C GLN A 28 7.87 -5.79 -12.23
N PHE A 29 8.67 -4.97 -12.90
CA PHE A 29 9.74 -4.21 -12.24
C PHE A 29 9.21 -3.27 -11.15
N ASN A 30 8.03 -2.67 -11.35
CA ASN A 30 7.43 -1.74 -10.40
C ASN A 30 7.02 -2.36 -9.05
N SER A 31 6.93 -3.69 -8.94
CA SER A 31 6.75 -4.40 -7.66
C SER A 31 8.00 -5.15 -7.21
N SER A 32 8.81 -5.66 -8.15
CA SER A 32 10.05 -6.37 -7.81
C SER A 32 11.18 -5.46 -7.33
N PHE A 33 11.40 -4.30 -7.96
CA PHE A 33 12.44 -3.37 -7.51
C PHE A 33 12.20 -2.85 -6.09
N PRO A 34 10.98 -2.47 -5.70
CA PRO A 34 10.65 -2.15 -4.30
C PRO A 34 11.02 -3.24 -3.30
N ALA A 35 10.71 -4.51 -3.58
CA ALA A 35 11.07 -5.62 -2.71
C ALA A 35 12.60 -5.74 -2.57
N ALA A 36 13.33 -5.56 -3.67
CA ALA A 36 14.79 -5.57 -3.67
C ALA A 36 15.39 -4.38 -2.91
N LEU A 37 14.77 -3.20 -3.03
CA LEU A 37 15.14 -2.00 -2.27
C LEU A 37 14.95 -2.24 -0.77
N CYS A 38 13.87 -2.89 -0.34
CA CYS A 38 13.69 -3.32 1.05
C CYS A 38 14.83 -4.25 1.51
N CYS A 39 15.18 -5.26 0.71
CA CYS A 39 16.31 -6.15 1.03
C CYS A 39 17.62 -5.37 1.18
N TYR A 40 17.87 -4.40 0.29
CA TYR A 40 19.05 -3.56 0.34
C TYR A 40 19.06 -2.65 1.58
N LEU A 41 17.93 -2.03 1.94
CA LEU A 41 17.79 -1.27 3.19
C LEU A 41 18.15 -2.12 4.41
N PHE A 42 17.68 -3.38 4.47
CA PHE A 42 18.03 -4.30 5.55
C PHE A 42 19.53 -4.56 5.63
N LYS A 43 20.18 -4.83 4.49
CA LYS A 43 21.64 -5.03 4.41
C LYS A 43 22.42 -3.79 4.88
N GLU A 44 21.94 -2.59 4.56
CA GLU A 44 22.52 -1.32 5.00
C GLU A 44 22.09 -0.91 6.43
N GLN A 45 21.37 -1.78 7.16
CA GLN A 45 20.85 -1.54 8.52
C GLN A 45 19.93 -0.31 8.62
N LEU A 46 19.19 -0.03 7.55
CA LEU A 46 18.23 1.06 7.47
C LEU A 46 16.81 0.51 7.64
N PRO A 47 16.05 0.92 8.68
CA PRO A 47 14.65 0.56 8.79
C PRO A 47 13.81 1.37 7.80
N ALA A 48 12.60 0.89 7.47
CA ALA A 48 11.63 1.66 6.69
C ALA A 48 11.07 2.84 7.49
N ASN A 49 10.62 3.88 6.80
CA ASN A 49 9.81 4.95 7.40
C ASN A 49 8.39 4.40 7.60
N TYR A 50 7.94 4.24 8.84
CA TYR A 50 6.69 3.56 9.13
C TYR A 50 5.59 4.56 9.50
N ILE A 51 4.55 4.62 8.67
CA ILE A 51 3.38 5.49 8.86
C ILE A 51 2.31 4.68 9.58
N ALA A 52 2.15 4.97 10.85
CA ALA A 52 1.38 4.17 11.79
C ALA A 52 0.38 5.03 12.54
N MET A 53 -0.72 4.41 12.96
CA MET A 53 -1.65 5.02 13.88
C MET A 53 -1.07 5.04 15.29
N GLU A 54 -1.06 6.20 15.93
CA GLU A 54 -0.80 6.40 17.35
C GLU A 54 -2.00 7.09 18.01
N ASP A 55 -1.95 7.35 19.33
CA ASP A 55 -3.08 7.88 20.11
C ASP A 55 -3.67 9.19 19.56
N ASP A 56 -2.86 10.02 18.89
CA ASP A 56 -3.20 11.37 18.39
C ASP A 56 -3.31 11.46 16.85
N GLY A 57 -3.22 10.35 16.12
CA GLY A 57 -3.28 10.33 14.66
C GLY A 57 -2.16 9.54 14.01
N LEU A 58 -1.87 9.87 12.75
CA LEU A 58 -0.77 9.25 12.01
C LEU A 58 0.56 9.86 12.42
N LYS A 59 1.52 9.00 12.74
CA LYS A 59 2.92 9.37 12.97
C LYS A 59 3.86 8.59 12.08
N ILE A 60 5.01 9.20 11.79
CA ILE A 60 6.13 8.57 11.08
C ILE A 60 7.14 8.10 12.13
N GLY A 61 7.22 6.80 12.32
CA GLY A 61 8.26 6.12 13.07
C GLY A 61 9.22 5.37 12.13
N THR A 62 9.84 4.33 12.67
CA THR A 62 10.66 3.40 11.90
C THR A 62 10.26 1.96 12.18
N LEU A 63 10.39 1.08 11.18
CA LEU A 63 10.13 -0.35 11.33
C LEU A 63 11.20 -1.16 10.60
N GLY A 64 11.76 -2.18 11.27
CA GLY A 64 12.74 -3.07 10.67
C GLY A 64 12.17 -3.78 9.44
N ILE A 65 12.98 -3.97 8.39
CA ILE A 65 12.49 -4.63 7.16
C ILE A 65 12.12 -6.11 7.43
N ASP A 66 12.81 -6.75 8.36
CA ASP A 66 12.46 -8.07 8.87
C ASP A 66 11.07 -8.10 9.53
N GLN A 67 10.68 -7.03 10.23
CA GLN A 67 9.32 -6.89 10.76
C GLN A 67 8.29 -6.59 9.66
N VAL A 68 8.69 -5.78 8.65
CA VAL A 68 7.88 -5.51 7.45
C VAL A 68 7.55 -6.81 6.71
N PHE A 69 8.52 -7.69 6.55
CA PHE A 69 8.37 -8.98 5.85
C PHE A 69 7.86 -10.11 6.75
N GLY A 70 7.99 -9.98 8.07
CA GLY A 70 7.71 -11.06 9.02
C GLY A 70 8.80 -12.14 9.09
N ILE A 71 9.91 -11.94 8.38
CA ILE A 71 11.09 -12.81 8.33
C ILE A 71 12.29 -11.97 7.86
N SER A 72 13.51 -12.37 8.23
CA SER A 72 14.72 -11.68 7.77
C SER A 72 14.79 -11.65 6.23
N PRO A 73 15.07 -10.48 5.60
CA PRO A 73 15.29 -10.36 4.15
C PRO A 73 16.48 -11.16 3.60
N LEU A 74 17.35 -11.66 4.48
CA LEU A 74 18.48 -12.53 4.13
C LEU A 74 18.23 -14.00 4.50
N ASN A 75 17.01 -14.35 4.91
CA ASN A 75 16.66 -15.73 5.22
C ASN A 75 16.66 -16.58 3.93
N PRO A 76 17.33 -17.75 3.91
CA PRO A 76 17.38 -18.61 2.73
C PRO A 76 16.05 -19.25 2.34
N ASN A 77 15.03 -19.20 3.21
CA ASN A 77 13.67 -19.69 2.95
C ASN A 77 12.69 -18.57 2.59
N LEU A 78 13.16 -17.31 2.48
CA LEU A 78 12.31 -16.19 2.10
C LEU A 78 11.94 -16.28 0.62
N TYR A 79 10.66 -16.48 0.34
CA TYR A 79 10.11 -16.51 -1.01
C TYR A 79 9.25 -15.29 -1.31
N PHE A 80 9.51 -14.65 -2.45
CA PHE A 80 8.74 -13.52 -2.98
C PHE A 80 7.73 -14.00 -4.03
N ALA A 81 6.46 -14.11 -3.64
CA ALA A 81 5.38 -14.44 -4.56
C ALA A 81 4.69 -13.16 -5.05
N PHE A 82 5.05 -12.68 -6.23
CA PHE A 82 4.45 -11.50 -6.84
C PHE A 82 3.11 -11.83 -7.50
N GLU A 83 2.16 -10.88 -7.48
CA GLU A 83 0.83 -11.04 -8.08
C GLU A 83 0.19 -12.37 -7.66
N ALA A 84 0.19 -12.63 -6.36
CA ALA A 84 -0.29 -13.87 -5.74
C ALA A 84 -1.39 -13.59 -4.70
N GLN A 85 -2.10 -14.64 -4.28
CA GLN A 85 -3.13 -14.53 -3.24
C GLN A 85 -2.53 -14.76 -1.85
N HIS A 86 -2.87 -13.90 -0.88
CA HIS A 86 -2.62 -14.20 0.53
C HIS A 86 -3.67 -15.20 1.02
N SER A 87 -3.41 -16.49 0.82
CA SER A 87 -4.39 -17.56 1.07
C SER A 87 -5.07 -17.53 2.46
N PRO A 88 -4.43 -17.07 3.57
CA PRO A 88 -5.11 -16.93 4.86
C PRO A 88 -6.33 -15.99 4.84
N PHE A 89 -6.40 -15.05 3.89
CA PHE A 89 -7.51 -14.09 3.77
C PHE A 89 -8.71 -14.62 3.00
N GLN A 90 -8.58 -15.75 2.30
CA GLN A 90 -9.69 -16.34 1.53
C GLN A 90 -10.92 -16.65 2.40
N LYS A 91 -10.73 -16.90 3.71
CA LYS A 91 -11.82 -17.16 4.64
C LYS A 91 -12.72 -15.94 4.92
N TYR A 92 -12.27 -14.73 4.62
CA TYR A 92 -13.01 -13.49 4.87
C TYR A 92 -13.89 -13.05 3.70
N VAL A 93 -13.71 -13.62 2.51
CA VAL A 93 -14.41 -13.20 1.31
C VAL A 93 -15.38 -14.26 0.80
N VAL A 94 -16.46 -13.82 0.17
CA VAL A 94 -17.28 -14.63 -0.73
C VAL A 94 -16.61 -14.66 -2.11
N GLY A 95 -16.68 -15.81 -2.80
CA GLY A 95 -16.03 -15.98 -4.09
C GLY A 95 -14.50 -16.10 -3.97
N HIS A 96 -13.77 -15.50 -4.91
CA HIS A 96 -12.32 -15.59 -4.99
C HIS A 96 -11.65 -14.33 -4.42
N LEU A 97 -10.61 -14.52 -3.60
CA LEU A 97 -9.75 -13.42 -3.16
C LEU A 97 -8.96 -12.87 -4.37
N PRO A 98 -8.90 -11.55 -4.61
CA PRO A 98 -8.03 -11.02 -5.66
C PRO A 98 -6.54 -11.27 -5.35
N ARG A 99 -5.68 -11.07 -6.35
CA ARG A 99 -4.23 -11.12 -6.15
C ARG A 99 -3.73 -9.77 -5.62
N ILE A 100 -2.67 -9.77 -4.83
CA ILE A 100 -1.97 -8.56 -4.39
C ILE A 100 -0.56 -8.53 -4.98
N ASP A 101 0.06 -7.35 -5.00
CA ASP A 101 1.35 -7.12 -5.65
C ASP A 101 2.48 -8.02 -5.12
N LEU A 102 2.56 -8.24 -3.80
CA LEU A 102 3.60 -9.05 -3.18
C LEU A 102 3.10 -9.85 -1.98
N ILE A 103 3.35 -11.16 -1.97
CA ILE A 103 3.27 -12.01 -0.78
C ILE A 103 4.68 -12.42 -0.37
N ILE A 104 4.98 -12.21 0.92
CA ILE A 104 6.14 -12.78 1.57
C ILE A 104 5.76 -14.14 2.16
N GLN A 105 6.51 -15.18 1.78
CA GLN A 105 6.29 -16.54 2.24
C GLN A 105 7.55 -17.13 2.86
N ASP A 106 7.35 -18.03 3.81
CA ASP A 106 8.39 -18.98 4.23
C ASP A 106 8.25 -20.24 3.36
N GLU A 107 9.16 -20.43 2.41
CA GLU A 107 9.15 -21.55 1.47
C GLU A 107 9.17 -22.91 2.18
N SER A 108 9.84 -23.00 3.33
CA SER A 108 10.00 -24.25 4.06
C SER A 108 8.70 -24.75 4.68
N THR A 109 7.78 -23.84 4.99
CA THR A 109 6.47 -24.16 5.59
C THR A 109 5.29 -23.90 4.65
N GLY A 110 5.50 -23.16 3.56
CA GLY A 110 4.43 -22.64 2.70
C GLY A 110 3.58 -21.54 3.36
N THR A 111 4.01 -21.02 4.52
CA THR A 111 3.24 -20.03 5.27
C THR A 111 3.32 -18.67 4.59
N CYS A 112 2.16 -18.07 4.33
CA CYS A 112 2.09 -16.66 3.93
C CYS A 112 2.27 -15.77 5.15
N LEU A 113 3.38 -15.03 5.22
CA LEU A 113 3.75 -14.18 6.36
C LEU A 113 3.13 -12.79 6.25
N ARG A 114 3.20 -12.20 5.05
CA ARG A 114 2.70 -10.84 4.76
C ARG A 114 2.13 -10.76 3.35
N GLY A 115 1.01 -10.04 3.20
CA GLY A 115 0.53 -9.56 1.91
C GLY A 115 0.70 -8.04 1.86
N LEU A 116 1.45 -7.56 0.87
CA LEU A 116 1.86 -6.16 0.75
C LEU A 116 1.43 -5.60 -0.60
N GLU A 117 0.71 -4.48 -0.56
CA GLU A 117 0.49 -3.65 -1.75
C GLU A 117 1.76 -2.87 -2.06
N VAL A 118 2.12 -2.70 -3.34
CA VAL A 118 3.32 -1.98 -3.73
C VAL A 118 2.97 -0.77 -4.62
N LYS A 119 3.21 0.43 -4.09
CA LYS A 119 3.00 1.70 -4.80
C LYS A 119 4.31 2.44 -5.00
N LEU A 120 4.95 2.15 -6.12
CA LEU A 120 6.11 2.92 -6.55
C LEU A 120 5.69 4.34 -6.99
N THR A 121 6.14 5.36 -6.27
CA THR A 121 5.76 6.76 -6.51
C THR A 121 6.95 7.63 -6.88
N ALA A 122 6.75 8.55 -7.82
CA ALA A 122 7.72 9.59 -8.16
C ALA A 122 7.58 10.77 -7.19
N LEU A 123 8.71 11.37 -6.80
CA LEU A 123 8.79 12.49 -5.88
C LEU A 123 9.66 13.60 -6.50
N PRO A 124 9.17 14.82 -6.70
CA PRO A 124 7.79 15.26 -6.51
C PRO A 124 6.83 14.74 -7.59
N ASP A 125 5.54 14.80 -7.29
CA ASP A 125 4.48 14.66 -8.29
C ASP A 125 4.22 15.97 -9.04
N HIS A 126 3.29 15.95 -9.99
CA HIS A 126 2.99 17.10 -10.84
C HIS A 126 2.39 18.32 -10.10
N VAL A 127 1.87 18.14 -8.88
CA VAL A 127 1.22 19.20 -8.10
C VAL A 127 2.24 19.91 -7.21
N THR A 128 3.29 19.19 -6.78
CA THR A 128 4.26 19.68 -5.79
C THR A 128 5.64 19.96 -6.38
N CYS A 129 5.87 19.63 -7.64
CA CYS A 129 7.17 19.75 -8.31
C CYS A 129 7.71 21.16 -8.50
N ASP A 130 6.86 22.18 -8.42
CA ASP A 130 7.25 23.58 -8.50
C ASP A 130 7.39 24.23 -7.10
N LEU A 131 7.25 23.43 -6.02
CA LEU A 131 7.42 23.87 -4.62
C LEU A 131 8.84 23.65 -4.12
N ASP A 132 9.10 24.04 -2.87
CA ASP A 132 10.34 23.72 -2.19
C ASP A 132 10.44 22.22 -1.89
N ASP A 133 11.68 21.73 -1.82
CA ASP A 133 12.05 20.32 -1.64
C ASP A 133 11.41 19.68 -0.38
N ALA A 134 11.13 20.49 0.65
CA ALA A 134 10.44 20.06 1.88
C ALA A 134 8.92 19.86 1.70
N GLN A 135 8.33 20.48 0.67
CA GLN A 135 6.91 20.40 0.33
C GLN A 135 6.62 19.39 -0.78
N TYR A 136 7.65 18.69 -1.27
CA TYR A 136 7.48 17.63 -2.25
C TYR A 136 6.63 16.50 -1.70
N GLY A 137 5.63 16.08 -2.47
CA GLY A 137 4.84 14.89 -2.19
C GLY A 137 4.71 14.04 -3.44
N SER A 138 4.17 12.83 -3.28
CA SER A 138 4.06 11.87 -4.37
C SER A 138 2.63 11.39 -4.51
N GLU A 139 2.08 11.39 -5.72
CA GLU A 139 0.74 10.85 -5.95
C GLU A 139 0.71 9.35 -5.63
N ILE A 140 -0.28 8.92 -4.85
CA ILE A 140 -0.59 7.51 -4.62
C ILE A 140 -1.93 7.16 -5.27
N VAL A 141 -1.96 6.06 -6.03
CA VAL A 141 -3.16 5.58 -6.73
C VAL A 141 -3.51 4.18 -6.25
N ILE A 142 -4.72 4.04 -5.71
CA ILE A 142 -5.19 2.82 -5.04
C ILE A 142 -6.21 2.09 -5.91
N ARG A 143 -6.05 0.76 -6.02
CA ARG A 143 -6.98 -0.12 -6.74
C ARG A 143 -8.05 -0.65 -5.78
N PRO A 144 -9.24 -1.04 -6.28
CA PRO A 144 -10.26 -1.66 -5.44
C PRO A 144 -9.73 -2.88 -4.66
N ASP A 145 -8.93 -3.75 -5.29
CA ASP A 145 -8.35 -4.93 -4.65
C ASP A 145 -7.50 -4.59 -3.43
N THR A 146 -6.81 -3.43 -3.43
CA THR A 146 -6.08 -2.95 -2.25
C THR A 146 -7.03 -2.73 -1.07
N VAL A 147 -8.24 -2.21 -1.31
CA VAL A 147 -9.27 -2.00 -0.28
C VAL A 147 -9.78 -3.34 0.26
N VAL A 148 -9.91 -4.36 -0.60
CA VAL A 148 -10.27 -5.74 -0.20
C VAL A 148 -9.23 -6.33 0.75
N TYR A 149 -7.95 -6.17 0.44
CA TYR A 149 -6.86 -6.63 1.31
C TYR A 149 -6.78 -5.84 2.62
N LEU A 150 -7.05 -4.53 2.59
CA LEU A 150 -7.16 -3.73 3.81
C LEU A 150 -8.29 -4.26 4.71
N ALA A 151 -9.47 -4.51 4.14
CA ALA A 151 -10.59 -5.08 4.88
C ALA A 151 -10.26 -6.45 5.47
N CYS A 152 -9.56 -7.32 4.72
CA CYS A 152 -9.10 -8.61 5.23
C CYS A 152 -8.07 -8.50 6.36
N SER A 153 -7.11 -7.57 6.24
CA SER A 153 -6.09 -7.32 7.29
C SER A 153 -6.76 -6.90 8.60
N ILE A 154 -7.70 -5.96 8.51
CA ILE A 154 -8.47 -5.49 9.66
C ILE A 154 -9.33 -6.62 10.23
N ALA A 155 -10.06 -7.35 9.38
CA ALA A 155 -10.90 -8.49 9.77
C ALA A 155 -10.12 -9.57 10.55
N ALA A 156 -8.83 -9.75 10.24
CA ALA A 156 -7.95 -10.70 10.91
C ALA A 156 -7.61 -10.34 12.35
N VAL A 157 -7.69 -9.05 12.71
CA VAL A 157 -7.41 -8.56 14.06
C VAL A 157 -8.67 -8.11 14.81
N LEU A 158 -9.87 -8.18 14.22
CA LEU A 158 -11.10 -7.84 14.92
C LEU A 158 -11.45 -8.87 16.00
N ASP A 159 -11.54 -8.41 17.25
CA ASP A 159 -12.19 -9.15 18.33
C ASP A 159 -13.71 -8.96 18.31
N GLU A 160 -14.41 -9.78 19.11
CA GLU A 160 -15.87 -9.76 19.18
C GLU A 160 -16.43 -8.42 19.68
N ALA A 161 -15.76 -7.75 20.63
CA ALA A 161 -16.20 -6.45 21.11
C ALA A 161 -16.18 -5.39 19.98
N THR A 162 -15.12 -5.39 19.18
CA THR A 162 -14.97 -4.47 18.05
C THR A 162 -15.98 -4.77 16.95
N LYS A 163 -16.27 -6.05 16.66
CA LYS A 163 -17.34 -6.44 15.74
C LYS A 163 -18.71 -5.94 16.22
N GLN A 164 -19.03 -6.12 17.51
CA GLN A 164 -20.28 -5.62 18.07
C GLN A 164 -20.40 -4.10 17.97
N ASN A 165 -19.31 -3.35 18.15
CA ASN A 165 -19.30 -1.90 17.95
C ASN A 165 -19.63 -1.50 16.50
N LEU A 166 -19.12 -2.23 15.50
CA LEU A 166 -19.48 -2.01 14.08
C LEU A 166 -20.96 -2.27 13.83
N ILE A 167 -21.50 -3.37 14.37
CA ILE A 167 -22.92 -3.74 14.24
C ILE A 167 -23.83 -2.69 14.90
N GLN A 168 -23.41 -2.14 16.04
CA GLN A 168 -24.19 -1.19 16.84
C GLN A 168 -24.01 0.27 16.42
N SER A 169 -23.30 0.55 15.33
CA SER A 169 -22.93 1.90 14.86
C SER A 169 -24.11 2.84 14.51
N LYS A 170 -25.38 2.43 14.70
CA LYS A 170 -26.60 3.20 14.42
C LYS A 170 -26.61 3.85 13.03
N ILE A 171 -26.01 3.16 12.06
CA ILE A 171 -26.06 3.48 10.64
C ILE A 171 -27.25 2.71 10.05
N ASP A 172 -28.31 3.44 9.74
CA ASP A 172 -29.56 2.89 9.21
C ASP A 172 -29.65 3.22 7.72
N ILE A 173 -29.38 2.22 6.89
CA ILE A 173 -29.38 2.29 5.42
C ILE A 173 -30.07 1.01 4.94
N ALA A 174 -31.26 1.16 4.35
CA ALA A 174 -32.01 0.03 3.83
C ALA A 174 -31.45 -0.43 2.48
N ASP A 175 -31.14 0.53 1.60
CA ASP A 175 -30.50 0.28 0.31
C ASP A 175 -29.15 0.99 0.24
N TRP A 176 -28.07 0.21 0.29
CA TRP A 176 -26.71 0.75 0.19
C TRP A 176 -26.38 1.28 -1.19
N SER A 177 -27.06 0.84 -2.25
CA SER A 177 -26.84 1.33 -3.62
C SER A 177 -27.46 2.71 -3.85
N ASP A 178 -28.44 3.10 -3.02
CA ASP A 178 -29.09 4.41 -3.07
C ASP A 178 -28.25 5.48 -2.36
N ALA A 179 -27.56 6.30 -3.14
CA ALA A 179 -26.76 7.41 -2.64
C ALA A 179 -27.54 8.37 -1.72
N ALA A 180 -28.86 8.55 -1.94
CA ALA A 180 -29.68 9.44 -1.12
C ALA A 180 -29.83 8.95 0.32
N GLN A 181 -29.75 7.64 0.55
CA GLN A 181 -29.76 7.03 1.88
C GLN A 181 -28.38 7.00 2.53
N VAL A 182 -27.32 6.85 1.73
CA VAL A 182 -25.94 6.74 2.23
C VAL A 182 -25.35 8.09 2.62
N ILE A 183 -25.58 9.15 1.82
CA ILE A 183 -24.99 10.48 2.05
C ILE A 183 -25.27 11.02 3.47
N PRO A 184 -26.52 10.97 4.00
CA PRO A 184 -26.80 11.42 5.36
C PRO A 184 -26.04 10.66 6.46
N GLN A 185 -25.63 9.42 6.19
CA GLN A 185 -24.92 8.57 7.15
C GLN A 185 -23.39 8.61 6.99
N LEU A 186 -22.87 9.27 5.95
CA LEU A 186 -21.43 9.29 5.65
C LEU A 186 -20.59 9.75 6.85
N GLY A 187 -21.04 10.78 7.58
CA GLY A 187 -20.34 11.24 8.77
C GLY A 187 -20.18 10.16 9.85
N LYS A 188 -21.19 9.30 10.04
CA LYS A 188 -21.12 8.17 10.98
C LYS A 188 -20.25 7.04 10.45
N ILE A 189 -20.31 6.77 9.14
CA ILE A 189 -19.45 5.77 8.48
C ILE A 189 -17.98 6.14 8.71
N LEU A 190 -17.60 7.39 8.45
CA LEU A 190 -16.24 7.87 8.66
C LEU A 190 -15.82 7.77 10.13
N ALA A 191 -16.67 8.19 11.06
CA ALA A 191 -16.39 8.09 12.49
C ALA A 191 -16.22 6.64 12.96
N ALA A 192 -17.01 5.70 12.41
CA ALA A 192 -16.88 4.28 12.73
C ALA A 192 -15.54 3.71 12.26
N ILE A 193 -15.07 4.10 11.06
CA ILE A 193 -13.77 3.71 10.53
C ILE A 193 -12.62 4.34 11.35
N GLU A 194 -12.73 5.62 11.72
CA GLU A 194 -11.73 6.32 12.56
C GLU A 194 -11.56 5.65 13.92
N ASN A 195 -12.66 5.38 14.62
CA ASN A 195 -12.67 4.68 15.90
C ASN A 195 -12.09 3.27 15.75
N LEU A 196 -12.38 2.60 14.64
CA LEU A 196 -11.84 1.28 14.37
C LEU A 196 -10.32 1.33 14.18
N ALA A 197 -9.80 2.27 13.38
CA ALA A 197 -8.37 2.47 13.16
C ALA A 197 -7.62 2.69 14.48
N GLN A 198 -8.18 3.51 15.38
CA GLN A 198 -7.64 3.69 16.75
C GLN A 198 -7.68 2.39 17.57
N THR A 199 -8.81 1.68 17.55
CA THR A 199 -9.00 0.43 18.31
C THR A 199 -8.01 -0.66 17.90
N ILE A 200 -7.69 -0.75 16.61
CA ILE A 200 -6.76 -1.76 16.10
C ILE A 200 -5.30 -1.30 16.09
N ALA A 201 -5.00 -0.03 16.40
CA ALA A 201 -3.64 0.53 16.37
C ALA A 201 -2.61 -0.32 17.16
N PRO A 202 -2.89 -0.88 18.35
CA PRO A 202 -1.93 -1.73 19.06
C PRO A 202 -1.59 -3.05 18.34
N ARG A 203 -2.41 -3.46 17.37
CA ARG A 203 -2.27 -4.70 16.58
C ARG A 203 -2.02 -4.43 15.09
N GLN A 204 -1.79 -3.16 14.73
CA GLN A 204 -1.62 -2.77 13.33
C GLN A 204 -0.41 -3.46 12.70
N THR A 205 -0.53 -3.77 11.41
CA THR A 205 0.51 -4.49 10.67
C THR A 205 0.90 -3.76 9.39
N PRO A 206 2.13 -3.99 8.87
CA PRO A 206 2.56 -3.49 7.58
C PRO A 206 1.61 -3.93 6.46
N PHE A 207 1.12 -2.96 5.69
CA PHE A 207 0.08 -3.18 4.68
C PHE A 207 0.51 -2.72 3.28
N LEU A 208 1.05 -1.51 3.15
CA LEU A 208 1.39 -0.92 1.85
C LEU A 208 2.83 -0.42 1.84
N LEU A 209 3.62 -0.91 0.89
CA LEU A 209 4.96 -0.42 0.58
C LEU A 209 4.86 0.73 -0.43
N GLN A 210 5.30 1.91 -0.02
CA GLN A 210 5.42 3.10 -0.86
C GLN A 210 6.88 3.51 -0.99
N PRO A 211 7.66 2.88 -1.88
CA PRO A 211 8.97 3.38 -2.22
C PRO A 211 8.86 4.70 -2.99
N ILE A 212 9.73 5.64 -2.65
CA ILE A 212 9.84 6.93 -3.33
C ILE A 212 11.01 6.91 -4.33
N TRP A 213 10.77 7.49 -5.49
CA TRP A 213 11.78 7.77 -6.51
C TRP A 213 11.91 9.27 -6.69
N LYS A 214 12.92 9.86 -6.03
CA LYS A 214 13.15 11.29 -6.07
C LYS A 214 13.91 11.73 -7.33
N THR A 215 13.33 12.67 -8.04
CA THR A 215 13.86 13.27 -9.27
C THR A 215 14.24 14.74 -9.08
N LEU A 216 14.94 15.31 -10.06
CA LEU A 216 15.19 16.74 -10.15
C LEU A 216 13.94 17.47 -10.67
N GLY A 217 13.01 17.80 -9.77
CA GLY A 217 11.72 18.40 -10.12
C GLY A 217 10.93 17.48 -11.06
N LYS A 218 10.41 18.02 -12.17
CA LYS A 218 9.70 17.25 -13.22
C LYS A 218 10.62 16.42 -14.14
N SER A 219 11.94 16.54 -14.01
CA SER A 219 12.88 15.79 -14.85
C SER A 219 12.78 14.28 -14.58
N PRO A 220 12.97 13.40 -15.59
CA PRO A 220 13.15 11.97 -15.33
C PRO A 220 14.45 11.65 -14.59
N THR A 221 15.39 12.59 -14.54
CA THR A 221 16.69 12.39 -13.90
C THR A 221 16.54 12.30 -12.38
N LEU A 222 17.03 11.19 -11.81
CA LEU A 222 17.10 10.99 -10.37
C LEU A 222 18.00 12.02 -9.68
N ALA A 223 17.57 12.46 -8.50
CA ALA A 223 18.40 13.21 -7.57
C ALA A 223 19.55 12.34 -7.03
N GLU A 224 20.57 12.95 -6.40
CA GLU A 224 21.66 12.16 -5.79
C GLU A 224 21.13 11.25 -4.69
N ASN A 225 20.36 11.79 -3.75
CA ASN A 225 19.59 11.06 -2.76
C ASN A 225 18.20 10.77 -3.33
N CYS A 226 17.98 9.56 -3.85
CA CYS A 226 16.82 9.30 -4.70
C CYS A 226 15.87 8.20 -4.25
N LEU A 227 16.29 7.24 -3.41
CA LEU A 227 15.41 6.14 -3.02
C LEU A 227 15.26 6.03 -1.51
N ASP A 228 14.04 5.77 -1.09
CA ASP A 228 13.70 5.35 0.26
C ASP A 228 12.39 4.55 0.24
N VAL A 229 12.02 3.92 1.35
CA VAL A 229 10.78 3.17 1.50
C VAL A 229 9.96 3.72 2.66
N PHE A 230 8.72 4.08 2.37
CA PHE A 230 7.68 4.31 3.34
C PHE A 230 6.78 3.08 3.41
N VAL A 231 6.33 2.73 4.61
CA VAL A 231 5.43 1.61 4.84
C VAL A 231 4.23 2.13 5.61
N TRP A 232 3.04 1.96 5.06
CA TRP A 232 1.80 2.25 5.76
C TRP A 232 1.33 1.00 6.49
N SER A 233 0.95 1.19 7.75
CA SER A 233 0.17 0.20 8.49
C SER A 233 -1.26 0.09 7.95
N ASP A 234 -1.92 -1.05 8.19
CA ASP A 234 -3.35 -1.21 7.90
C ASP A 234 -4.22 -0.20 8.68
N ALA A 235 -4.00 -0.04 9.98
CA ALA A 235 -4.69 0.95 10.81
C ALA A 235 -4.47 2.37 10.31
N GLY A 236 -3.22 2.71 9.98
CA GLY A 236 -2.87 4.03 9.50
C GLY A 236 -3.46 4.33 8.12
N PHE A 237 -3.48 3.35 7.22
CA PHE A 237 -4.10 3.51 5.91
C PHE A 237 -5.64 3.61 6.01
N CYS A 238 -6.24 2.89 6.95
CA CYS A 238 -7.66 3.00 7.30
C CYS A 238 -8.02 4.42 7.74
N TRP A 239 -7.23 5.00 8.66
CA TRP A 239 -7.37 6.41 9.07
C TRP A 239 -7.17 7.38 7.90
N PHE A 240 -6.16 7.17 7.06
CA PHE A 240 -5.90 8.02 5.89
C PHE A 240 -7.10 8.09 4.94
N ILE A 241 -7.77 6.96 4.67
CA ILE A 241 -8.99 6.91 3.84
C ILE A 241 -10.07 7.82 4.41
N THR A 242 -10.24 7.88 5.74
CA THR A 242 -11.26 8.75 6.34
C THR A 242 -10.91 10.22 6.19
N GLN A 243 -9.62 10.58 6.33
CA GLN A 243 -9.18 11.97 6.21
C GLN A 243 -9.41 12.51 4.79
N ILE A 244 -9.07 11.73 3.76
CA ILE A 244 -9.28 12.15 2.37
C ILE A 244 -10.76 12.13 1.96
N ALA A 245 -11.58 11.27 2.56
CA ALA A 245 -13.02 11.27 2.35
C ALA A 245 -13.71 12.46 3.05
N ASN A 246 -13.17 12.87 4.19
CA ASN A 246 -13.72 13.95 5.03
C ASN A 246 -13.46 15.35 4.44
N ALA A 247 -12.41 15.52 3.63
CA ALA A 247 -12.06 16.79 2.97
C ALA A 247 -13.21 17.37 2.13
N GLU A 248 -14.21 16.55 1.76
CA GLU A 248 -15.36 16.93 0.96
C GLU A 248 -16.70 16.79 1.72
N ARG A 249 -16.70 16.91 3.06
CA ARG A 249 -17.89 16.71 3.93
C ARG A 249 -19.15 17.50 3.55
N THR A 250 -19.01 18.59 2.79
CA THR A 250 -20.12 19.42 2.30
C THR A 250 -20.66 18.99 0.93
N SER A 251 -20.07 17.97 0.31
CA SER A 251 -20.50 17.44 -0.98
C SER A 251 -21.87 16.77 -0.87
N THR A 252 -22.77 17.12 -1.78
CA THR A 252 -24.05 16.43 -1.98
C THR A 252 -23.92 15.18 -2.85
N ARG A 253 -22.69 14.77 -3.17
CA ARG A 253 -22.37 13.63 -4.04
C ARG A 253 -21.29 12.75 -3.40
N ILE A 254 -21.41 11.45 -3.64
CA ILE A 254 -20.38 10.48 -3.26
C ILE A 254 -19.25 10.54 -4.29
N THR A 255 -18.04 10.83 -3.81
CA THR A 255 -16.79 10.87 -4.56
C THR A 255 -16.04 9.55 -4.43
N ARG A 256 -14.93 9.40 -5.17
CA ARG A 256 -14.13 8.17 -5.12
C ARG A 256 -13.58 7.87 -3.72
N GLN A 257 -13.18 8.91 -2.99
CA GLN A 257 -12.64 8.86 -1.64
C GLN A 257 -13.73 8.43 -0.64
N SER A 258 -14.87 9.12 -0.64
CA SER A 258 -16.00 8.75 0.23
C SER A 258 -16.61 7.40 -0.12
N ARG A 259 -16.70 7.04 -1.40
CA ARG A 259 -17.07 5.68 -1.84
C ARG A 259 -16.11 4.63 -1.30
N THR A 260 -14.80 4.89 -1.33
CA THR A 260 -13.81 3.92 -0.80
C THR A 260 -14.01 3.70 0.70
N ALA A 261 -14.32 4.75 1.47
CA ALA A 261 -14.69 4.60 2.86
C ALA A 261 -16.00 3.79 3.03
N ILE A 262 -17.01 4.04 2.19
CA ILE A 262 -18.26 3.26 2.20
C ILE A 262 -18.00 1.77 1.90
N TRP A 263 -17.17 1.46 0.89
CA TRP A 263 -16.76 0.09 0.57
C TRP A 263 -16.09 -0.58 1.76
N LEU A 264 -15.06 0.06 2.33
CA LEU A 264 -14.32 -0.48 3.47
C LEU A 264 -15.26 -0.75 4.65
N TYR A 265 -16.10 0.23 5.00
CA TYR A 265 -17.07 0.08 6.08
C TYR A 265 -18.03 -1.08 5.81
N LYS A 266 -18.60 -1.16 4.61
CA LYS A 266 -19.58 -2.20 4.26
C LYS A 266 -18.96 -3.59 4.28
N MET A 267 -17.73 -3.75 3.78
CA MET A 267 -17.00 -5.02 3.85
C MET A 267 -16.78 -5.46 5.30
N LEU A 268 -16.39 -4.53 6.19
CA LEU A 268 -16.15 -4.82 7.59
C LEU A 268 -17.45 -5.10 8.37
N LEU A 269 -18.53 -4.38 8.06
CA LEU A 269 -19.85 -4.64 8.63
C LEU A 269 -20.37 -6.01 8.23
N ASP A 270 -20.28 -6.37 6.95
CA ASP A 270 -20.70 -7.69 6.45
C ASP A 270 -19.89 -8.80 7.09
N TYR A 271 -18.57 -8.61 7.22
CA TYR A 271 -17.73 -9.53 7.98
C TYR A 271 -18.16 -9.65 9.44
N ALA A 272 -18.45 -8.54 10.12
CA ALA A 272 -18.88 -8.57 11.51
C ALA A 272 -20.20 -9.32 11.71
N VAL A 273 -21.14 -9.21 10.76
CA VAL A 273 -22.47 -9.84 10.83
C VAL A 273 -22.46 -11.29 10.34
N LEU A 274 -21.78 -11.56 9.23
CA LEU A 274 -21.87 -12.82 8.47
C LEU A 274 -20.61 -13.67 8.55
N GLY A 275 -19.51 -13.13 9.08
CA GLY A 275 -18.19 -13.75 9.08
C GLY A 275 -17.45 -13.68 7.74
N LYS A 276 -18.08 -13.11 6.69
CA LYS A 276 -17.52 -12.89 5.35
C LYS A 276 -18.14 -11.68 4.66
N PHE A 277 -17.49 -11.15 3.63
CA PHE A 277 -18.04 -10.09 2.77
C PHE A 277 -17.91 -10.42 1.29
N ASP A 278 -18.85 -9.93 0.49
CA ASP A 278 -18.85 -10.08 -0.97
C ASP A 278 -18.28 -8.82 -1.62
N HIS A 279 -16.97 -8.85 -1.87
CA HIS A 279 -16.24 -7.66 -2.32
C HIS A 279 -16.61 -7.25 -3.75
N GLU A 280 -16.81 -8.20 -4.66
CA GLU A 280 -17.20 -7.94 -6.05
C GLU A 280 -18.55 -7.23 -6.08
N LYS A 281 -19.54 -7.78 -5.36
CA LYS A 281 -20.86 -7.18 -5.22
C LYS A 281 -20.80 -5.77 -4.62
N ILE A 282 -20.05 -5.58 -3.54
CA ILE A 282 -19.91 -4.28 -2.89
C ILE A 282 -19.27 -3.26 -3.84
N ILE A 283 -18.22 -3.62 -4.56
CA ILE A 283 -17.50 -2.70 -5.46
C ILE A 283 -18.37 -2.32 -6.67
N ASP A 284 -19.12 -3.27 -7.22
CA ASP A 284 -19.94 -3.06 -8.41
C ASP A 284 -21.24 -2.32 -8.11
N GLU A 285 -21.98 -2.75 -7.09
CA GLU A 285 -23.28 -2.15 -6.73
C GLU A 285 -23.12 -0.78 -6.07
N LEU A 286 -22.05 -0.58 -5.28
CA LEU A 286 -21.82 0.66 -4.55
C LEU A 286 -20.88 1.62 -5.32
N SER A 287 -21.06 1.71 -6.64
CA SER A 287 -20.22 2.56 -7.50
C SER A 287 -20.61 4.04 -7.46
N TYR A 288 -21.87 4.36 -7.12
CA TYR A 288 -22.44 5.71 -6.99
C TYR A 288 -22.13 6.63 -8.18
N ASN A 289 -22.25 6.11 -9.41
CA ASN A 289 -21.96 6.81 -10.67
C ASN A 289 -20.49 7.23 -10.85
N THR A 290 -19.57 6.63 -10.10
CA THR A 290 -18.13 6.81 -10.29
C THR A 290 -17.53 5.54 -10.90
N LYS A 291 -16.55 5.65 -11.80
CA LYS A 291 -15.85 4.46 -12.33
C LYS A 291 -15.13 3.73 -11.21
N ASN A 292 -15.18 2.41 -11.20
CA ASN A 292 -14.59 1.52 -10.19
C ASN A 292 -13.21 0.98 -10.58
N ASP A 293 -12.58 1.45 -11.68
CA ASP A 293 -11.22 1.07 -12.10
C ASP A 293 -10.13 1.44 -11.06
N LYS A 294 -10.42 2.44 -10.23
CA LYS A 294 -9.59 2.90 -9.12
C LYS A 294 -10.47 3.11 -7.91
N ALA A 295 -9.96 2.79 -6.72
CA ALA A 295 -10.59 3.18 -5.47
C ALA A 295 -10.51 4.71 -5.33
N PHE A 296 -9.29 5.26 -5.30
CA PHE A 296 -9.01 6.69 -5.31
C PHE A 296 -7.57 6.99 -5.78
N ALA A 297 -7.27 8.28 -5.96
CA ALA A 297 -5.91 8.80 -6.05
C ALA A 297 -5.78 9.98 -5.06
N SER A 298 -4.58 10.16 -4.49
CA SER A 298 -4.28 11.27 -3.59
C SER A 298 -2.95 11.89 -4.00
N SER A 299 -2.97 13.18 -4.31
CA SER A 299 -1.83 13.94 -4.83
C SER A 299 -0.82 14.31 -3.74
N GLY A 300 0.36 14.74 -4.17
CA GLY A 300 1.50 15.06 -3.33
C GLY A 300 1.21 16.12 -2.25
N ASN A 301 0.37 17.10 -2.55
CA ASN A 301 -0.06 18.12 -1.59
C ASN A 301 -0.85 17.53 -0.41
N ILE A 302 -1.48 16.37 -0.58
CA ILE A 302 -2.17 15.64 0.49
C ILE A 302 -1.18 14.68 1.17
N THR A 303 -0.46 13.87 0.40
CA THR A 303 0.41 12.82 0.96
C THR A 303 1.61 13.40 1.72
N ASN A 304 2.12 14.56 1.33
CA ASN A 304 3.27 15.20 1.99
C ASN A 304 3.02 15.38 3.49
N ALA A 305 1.82 15.79 3.90
CA ALA A 305 1.47 15.99 5.31
C ALA A 305 1.64 14.72 6.17
N TYR A 306 1.56 13.53 5.57
CA TYR A 306 1.68 12.24 6.24
C TYR A 306 3.05 11.57 6.05
N MET A 307 3.88 12.09 5.13
CA MET A 307 5.19 11.53 4.78
C MET A 307 6.35 12.48 5.12
N ALA A 308 6.05 13.73 5.49
CA ALA A 308 7.05 14.77 5.73
C ALA A 308 8.01 14.37 6.86
N CYS A 309 9.24 14.04 6.47
CA CYS A 309 10.34 13.75 7.38
C CYS A 309 11.68 14.01 6.66
N ALA A 310 12.79 13.92 7.40
CA ALA A 310 14.12 14.12 6.83
C ALA A 310 14.42 13.17 5.65
N ASN A 311 13.88 11.94 5.69
CA ASN A 311 14.08 10.93 4.66
C ASN A 311 13.23 11.18 3.40
N LEU A 312 12.15 11.97 3.49
CA LEU A 312 11.41 12.43 2.31
C LEU A 312 12.19 13.52 1.56
N THR A 313 12.74 14.50 2.30
CA THR A 313 13.56 15.56 1.73
C THR A 313 14.90 15.03 1.22
N LYS A 314 15.53 14.11 1.96
CA LYS A 314 16.84 13.53 1.61
C LYS A 314 16.78 12.00 1.71
N PRO A 315 16.25 11.31 0.68
CA PRO A 315 16.18 9.85 0.64
C PRO A 315 17.53 9.18 0.92
N ARG A 316 17.52 8.12 1.72
CA ARG A 316 18.77 7.56 2.27
C ARG A 316 19.61 6.80 1.25
N ILE A 317 19.01 6.28 0.18
CA ILE A 317 19.72 5.54 -0.87
C ILE A 317 20.06 6.47 -2.03
N THR A 318 21.33 6.46 -2.41
CA THR A 318 21.84 7.32 -3.47
C THR A 318 21.72 6.70 -4.85
N LYS A 319 21.79 7.54 -5.90
CA LYS A 319 21.76 7.09 -7.30
C LYS A 319 22.86 6.07 -7.59
N ASN A 320 24.06 6.29 -7.04
CA ASN A 320 25.18 5.37 -7.21
C ASN A 320 24.97 4.00 -6.53
N ALA A 321 24.10 3.90 -5.52
CA ALA A 321 23.80 2.64 -4.85
C ALA A 321 22.89 1.71 -5.68
N ILE A 322 22.20 2.21 -6.71
CA ILE A 322 21.31 1.42 -7.57
C ILE A 322 22.04 0.24 -8.22
N LYS A 323 23.32 0.39 -8.57
CA LYS A 323 24.16 -0.69 -9.13
C LYS A 323 24.38 -1.87 -8.17
N ASN A 324 24.09 -1.68 -6.88
CA ASN A 324 24.14 -2.73 -5.87
C ASN A 324 22.77 -3.40 -5.65
N ILE A 325 21.70 -2.83 -6.22
CA ILE A 325 20.33 -3.36 -6.18
C ILE A 325 20.01 -4.09 -7.48
N ILE A 326 20.40 -3.49 -8.61
CA ILE A 326 20.27 -4.07 -9.95
C ILE A 326 21.60 -4.73 -10.31
N LEU A 327 21.59 -6.06 -10.41
CA LEU A 327 22.77 -6.90 -10.55
C LEU A 327 22.95 -7.36 -11.99
N GLY A 328 24.17 -7.78 -12.33
CA GLY A 328 24.46 -8.51 -13.57
C GLY A 328 24.12 -7.76 -14.86
N ASN A 329 24.28 -6.44 -14.87
CA ASN A 329 23.88 -5.56 -15.97
C ASN A 329 22.37 -5.56 -16.29
N GLY A 330 21.52 -5.94 -15.32
CA GLY A 330 20.07 -5.94 -15.48
C GLY A 330 19.48 -4.57 -15.87
N GLN A 331 20.18 -3.47 -15.60
CA GLN A 331 19.76 -2.14 -16.05
C GLN A 331 19.64 -2.04 -17.58
N ASN A 332 20.38 -2.85 -18.34
CA ASN A 332 20.30 -2.91 -19.80
C ASN A 332 19.02 -3.61 -20.30
N LEU A 333 18.31 -4.31 -19.41
CA LEU A 333 17.05 -4.98 -19.70
C LEU A 333 15.83 -4.11 -19.37
N LEU A 334 16.02 -2.99 -18.66
CA LEU A 334 14.96 -2.05 -18.35
C LEU A 334 14.35 -1.47 -19.62
N SER A 335 13.03 -1.36 -19.63
CA SER A 335 12.33 -0.61 -20.67
C SER A 335 12.85 0.84 -20.73
N PRO A 336 12.92 1.47 -21.92
CA PRO A 336 13.46 2.82 -22.09
C PRO A 336 12.91 3.87 -21.11
N GLU A 337 11.64 3.74 -20.74
CA GLU A 337 10.88 4.62 -19.84
C GLU A 337 11.26 4.50 -18.36
N ARG A 338 12.12 3.54 -18.03
CA ARG A 338 12.53 3.19 -16.66
C ARG A 338 14.04 3.13 -16.49
N ARG A 339 14.80 3.53 -17.50
CA ARG A 339 16.25 3.56 -17.36
C ARG A 339 16.64 4.66 -16.37
N PHE A 340 17.47 4.29 -15.39
CA PHE A 340 17.95 5.18 -14.33
C PHE A 340 19.03 6.18 -14.80
N ASP A 341 19.38 6.11 -16.08
CA ASP A 341 20.35 6.95 -16.79
C ASP A 341 19.70 8.07 -17.63
N ALA A 342 18.37 8.20 -17.60
CA ALA A 342 17.61 9.22 -18.33
C ALA A 342 17.77 10.64 -17.76
#